data_AF-A0A3D9AYU1-F1
#
_entry.id   AF-A0A3D9AYU1-F1
#
_cell.length_a   1.000
_cell.length_b   1.000
_cell.length_c   1.000
_cell.angle_alpha   90.00
_cell.angle_beta   90.00
_cell.angle_gamma   90.00
#
_symmetry.space_group_name_H-M   'P 1'
#
loop_
_entity.id
_entity.type
_entity.pdbx_description
1 polymer ?
#
loop_
_entity_poly.entity_id
_entity_poly.type
_entity_poly.pdbx_seq_one_letter_code
_entity_poly.pdbx_strand_id
1 'polypeptide(L)'
;MKNILLTGVLGLLILSCSKKENTAEVAVSSENVVSEPAQSNLSGDQIIETLDCSGCHALNERMIGPSYQEIADKYSQKDIELLASKIIEGGSGVWGGVPMAAHPQVSKEDAKKMVEYILSQKK
;
A
#
# COMPACT_ATOMS: atom_id res chain seq x y z
N MET A 1 -58.02 -14.57 14.03
CA MET A 1 -58.31 -14.62 12.58
C MET A 1 -58.98 -13.32 12.18
N LYS A 2 -58.40 -12.63 11.19
CA LYS A 2 -58.99 -11.58 10.34
C LYS A 2 -59.36 -10.24 10.98
N ASN A 3 -58.46 -9.27 10.80
CA ASN A 3 -58.73 -7.84 10.97
C ASN A 3 -58.09 -7.16 9.72
N ILE A 4 -58.84 -7.07 8.63
CA ILE A 4 -59.56 -5.87 8.14
C ILE A 4 -58.66 -4.98 7.25
N LEU A 5 -58.98 -5.05 5.95
CA LEU A 5 -58.66 -4.07 4.92
C LEU A 5 -59.40 -2.77 5.21
N LEU A 6 -58.77 -1.60 5.03
CA LEU A 6 -59.36 -0.48 4.29
C LEU A 6 -58.32 0.59 3.94
N THR A 7 -58.39 1.01 2.69
CA THR A 7 -57.65 2.03 1.95
C THR A 7 -57.86 3.46 2.46
N GLY A 8 -56.86 4.34 2.31
CA GLY A 8 -57.06 5.79 2.44
C GLY A 8 -55.79 6.64 2.33
N VAL A 9 -55.48 7.07 1.12
CA VAL A 9 -54.45 8.06 0.72
C VAL A 9 -54.71 9.41 1.40
N LEU A 10 -53.69 10.03 2.03
CA LEU A 10 -53.43 11.48 1.91
C LEU A 10 -52.14 11.88 2.66
N GLY A 11 -51.28 12.67 2.02
CA GLY A 11 -50.32 13.51 2.73
C GLY A 11 -48.87 13.34 2.30
N LEU A 12 -48.54 13.81 1.10
CA LEU A 12 -47.19 14.20 0.75
C LEU A 12 -46.84 15.45 1.59
N LEU A 13 -46.03 15.28 2.64
CA LEU A 13 -45.49 16.41 3.43
C LEU A 13 -43.97 16.35 3.42
N ILE A 14 -43.42 17.11 2.48
CA ILE A 14 -42.03 17.49 2.36
C ILE A 14 -41.64 18.40 3.55
N LEU A 15 -40.88 17.85 4.50
CA LEU A 15 -40.14 18.59 5.53
C LEU A 15 -38.65 18.38 5.20
N SER A 16 -38.07 19.23 4.35
CA SER A 16 -37.30 20.43 4.73
C SER A 16 -36.07 20.10 5.59
N CYS A 17 -35.00 19.63 4.94
CA CYS A 17 -33.65 19.64 5.49
C CYS A 17 -32.99 20.99 5.17
N SER A 18 -32.65 21.73 6.23
CA SER A 18 -31.83 22.93 6.15
C SER A 18 -30.41 22.58 5.68
N LYS A 19 -30.08 23.14 4.51
CA LYS A 19 -28.85 23.91 4.23
C LYS A 19 -27.53 23.25 4.66
N LYS A 20 -26.91 22.52 3.72
CA LYS A 20 -25.46 22.31 3.69
C LYS A 20 -24.91 22.87 2.38
N GLU A 21 -24.32 24.05 2.49
CA GLU A 21 -23.47 24.64 1.46
C GLU A 21 -22.11 23.93 1.54
N ASN A 22 -21.75 23.16 0.52
CA ASN A 22 -20.62 23.51 -0.34
C ASN A 22 -20.55 22.49 -1.49
N THR A 23 -20.84 23.02 -2.66
CA THR A 23 -20.54 22.56 -4.01
C THR A 23 -19.20 21.84 -4.12
N ALA A 24 -19.23 20.58 -4.55
CA ALA A 24 -18.63 20.17 -5.83
C ALA A 24 -19.16 18.78 -6.18
N GLU A 25 -19.77 18.71 -7.35
CA GLU A 25 -20.47 17.58 -7.93
C GLU A 25 -19.50 16.42 -8.25
N VAL A 26 -19.82 15.21 -7.81
CA VAL A 26 -19.31 13.99 -8.46
C VAL A 26 -20.42 13.50 -9.38
N ALA A 27 -20.47 14.09 -10.58
CA ALA A 27 -21.12 13.48 -11.72
C ALA A 27 -20.20 12.35 -12.22
N VAL A 28 -20.75 11.13 -12.26
CA VAL A 28 -20.18 10.01 -12.99
C VAL A 28 -20.05 10.43 -14.46
N SER A 29 -18.81 10.58 -14.91
CA SER A 29 -18.45 10.49 -16.31
C SER A 29 -17.22 9.61 -16.41
N SER A 30 -17.33 8.56 -17.22
CA SER A 30 -16.19 7.77 -17.68
C SER A 30 -15.19 8.71 -18.34
N GLU A 31 -14.12 9.03 -17.63
CA GLU A 31 -12.89 9.51 -18.24
C GLU A 31 -11.72 8.92 -17.47
N ASN A 32 -10.75 8.48 -18.25
CA ASN A 32 -9.53 7.81 -17.88
C ASN A 32 -8.69 8.72 -16.96
N VAL A 33 -8.93 8.68 -15.65
CA VAL A 33 -8.02 9.32 -14.69
C VAL A 33 -6.83 8.39 -14.52
N VAL A 34 -5.89 8.49 -15.45
CA VAL A 34 -4.50 8.12 -15.19
C VAL A 34 -4.11 8.94 -13.96
N SER A 35 -4.11 8.28 -12.82
CA SER A 35 -3.64 8.84 -11.58
C SER A 35 -2.13 8.98 -11.74
N GLU A 36 -1.70 10.16 -12.19
CA GLU A 36 -0.32 10.58 -12.03
C GLU A 36 0.03 10.42 -10.54
N PRO A 37 1.13 9.74 -10.20
CA PRO A 37 1.40 9.39 -8.82
C PRO A 37 1.65 10.70 -8.07
N ALA A 38 0.74 11.05 -7.16
CA ALA A 38 1.07 11.96 -6.08
C ALA A 38 2.34 11.39 -5.44
N GLN A 39 3.47 12.10 -5.55
CA GLN A 39 4.71 11.71 -4.88
C GLN A 39 4.40 11.63 -3.39
N SER A 40 4.13 10.41 -2.92
CA SER A 40 3.84 10.15 -1.53
C SER A 40 5.15 10.27 -0.78
N ASN A 41 5.27 11.27 0.11
CA ASN A 41 6.43 11.48 0.98
C ASN A 41 6.53 10.43 2.10
N LEU A 42 6.28 9.17 1.77
CA LEU A 42 6.36 8.06 2.71
C LEU A 42 7.82 7.74 3.01
N SER A 43 8.11 7.43 4.27
CA SER A 43 9.38 6.86 4.69
C SER A 43 9.50 5.39 4.28
N GLY A 44 10.71 4.84 4.32
CA GLY A 44 10.98 3.47 3.88
C GLY A 44 10.16 2.39 4.60
N ASP A 45 9.98 2.54 5.91
CA ASP A 45 9.14 1.69 6.75
C ASP A 45 7.66 1.76 6.37
N GLN A 46 7.15 2.97 6.10
CA GLN A 46 5.77 3.17 5.68
C GLN A 46 5.49 2.54 4.31
N ILE A 47 6.46 2.62 3.39
CA ILE A 47 6.35 1.98 2.07
C ILE A 47 6.34 0.45 2.23
N ILE A 48 7.23 -0.10 3.07
CA ILE A 48 7.32 -1.53 3.39
C ILE A 48 5.99 -2.06 3.96
N GLU A 49 5.37 -1.33 4.87
CA GLU A 49 4.09 -1.68 5.45
C GLU A 49 2.95 -1.61 4.41
N THR A 50 2.93 -0.54 3.60
CA THR A 50 1.90 -0.33 2.56
C THR A 50 1.94 -1.41 1.48
N LEU A 51 3.14 -1.91 1.14
CA LEU A 51 3.36 -2.91 0.10
C LEU A 51 3.41 -4.35 0.63
N ASP A 52 3.01 -4.57 1.88
CA ASP A 52 2.87 -5.89 2.53
C ASP A 52 4.14 -6.76 2.44
N CYS A 53 5.32 -6.13 2.57
CA CYS A 53 6.59 -6.88 2.55
C CYS A 53 6.73 -7.81 3.77
N SER A 54 5.96 -7.55 4.83
CA SER A 54 5.87 -8.34 6.06
C SER A 54 5.34 -9.76 5.85
N GLY A 55 4.66 -10.03 4.72
CA GLY A 55 4.23 -11.39 4.37
C GLY A 55 5.39 -12.37 4.10
N CYS A 56 6.58 -11.85 3.73
CA CYS A 56 7.76 -12.67 3.42
C CYS A 56 8.99 -12.31 4.25
N HIS A 57 9.06 -11.10 4.82
CA HIS A 57 10.18 -10.62 5.61
C HIS A 57 9.71 -10.23 7.01
N ALA A 58 10.58 -10.36 8.00
CA ALA A 58 10.34 -9.85 9.35
C ALA A 58 11.55 -9.05 9.83
N LEU A 59 11.38 -8.30 10.92
CA LEU A 59 12.44 -7.45 11.45
C LEU A 59 13.69 -8.26 11.86
N ASN A 60 13.49 -9.33 12.61
CA ASN A 60 14.56 -10.06 13.31
C ASN A 60 14.52 -11.59 13.14
N GLU A 61 13.52 -12.12 12.44
CA GLU A 61 13.33 -13.56 12.22
C GLU A 61 13.30 -13.87 10.72
N ARG A 62 13.86 -15.03 10.35
CA ARG A 62 13.86 -15.52 8.98
C ARG A 62 12.53 -16.21 8.68
N MET A 63 11.87 -15.80 7.60
CA MET A 63 10.59 -16.35 7.16
C MET A 63 10.77 -17.05 5.81
N ILE A 64 10.01 -16.62 4.78
CA ILE A 64 10.27 -17.00 3.39
C ILE A 64 11.56 -16.32 2.90
N GLY A 65 11.69 -15.03 3.21
CA GLY A 65 12.89 -14.22 2.97
C GLY A 65 13.77 -14.08 4.22
N PRO A 66 14.98 -13.50 4.07
CA PRO A 66 15.82 -13.11 5.20
C PRO A 66 15.14 -12.04 6.06
N SER A 67 15.52 -11.96 7.33
CA SER A 67 15.11 -10.84 8.17
C SER A 67 15.76 -9.52 7.72
N TYR A 68 15.15 -8.38 8.07
CA TYR A 68 15.75 -7.07 7.80
C TYR A 68 17.12 -6.92 8.49
N GLN A 69 17.25 -7.45 9.71
CA GLN A 69 18.54 -7.55 10.41
C GLN A 69 19.59 -8.36 9.64
N GLU A 70 19.23 -9.54 9.09
CA GLU A 70 20.17 -10.34 8.29
C GLU A 70 20.65 -9.55 7.05
N ILE A 71 19.75 -8.81 6.40
CA ILE A 71 20.11 -7.94 5.27
C ILE A 71 21.04 -6.81 5.74
N ALA A 72 20.72 -6.14 6.85
CA ALA A 72 21.50 -5.04 7.41
C ALA A 72 22.90 -5.47 7.88
N ASP A 73 23.04 -6.71 8.35
CA ASP A 73 24.32 -7.29 8.77
C ASP A 73 25.21 -7.66 7.57
N LYS A 74 24.60 -8.07 6.45
CA LYS A 74 25.33 -8.50 5.24
C LYS A 74 25.76 -7.34 4.35
N TYR A 75 24.98 -6.27 4.27
CA TYR A 75 25.15 -5.17 3.32
C TYR A 75 25.43 -3.83 4.00
N SER A 76 25.79 -2.82 3.21
CA SER A 76 25.96 -1.45 3.71
C SER A 76 25.40 -0.40 2.75
N GLN A 77 25.48 0.88 3.14
CA GLN A 77 24.93 1.99 2.35
C GLN A 77 25.45 2.03 0.89
N LYS A 78 26.65 1.47 0.62
CA LYS A 78 27.19 1.39 -0.74
C LYS A 78 26.38 0.46 -1.67
N ASP A 79 25.59 -0.44 -1.08
CA ASP A 79 24.82 -1.47 -1.78
C ASP A 79 23.36 -1.05 -1.99
N ILE A 80 22.98 0.20 -1.65
CA ILE A 80 21.61 0.70 -1.77
C ILE A 80 21.07 0.53 -3.20
N GLU A 81 21.85 0.92 -4.21
CA GLU A 81 21.45 0.80 -5.62
C GLU A 81 21.21 -0.65 -6.02
N LEU A 82 22.08 -1.57 -5.57
CA LEU A 82 21.97 -3.00 -5.85
C LEU A 82 20.70 -3.58 -5.23
N LEU A 83 20.46 -3.29 -3.94
CA LEU A 83 19.31 -3.83 -3.21
C LEU A 83 17.99 -3.22 -3.72
N ALA A 84 17.99 -1.94 -4.10
CA ALA A 84 16.83 -1.30 -4.71
C ALA A 84 16.47 -1.99 -6.04
N SER A 85 17.46 -2.26 -6.90
CA SER A 85 17.24 -3.07 -8.11
C SER A 85 16.72 -4.47 -7.78
N LYS A 86 17.20 -5.12 -6.71
CA LYS A 86 16.68 -6.42 -6.29
C LYS A 86 15.21 -6.39 -5.89
N ILE A 87 14.75 -5.35 -5.20
CA ILE A 87 13.32 -5.17 -4.87
C ILE A 87 12.49 -5.11 -6.17
N ILE A 88 12.93 -4.30 -7.13
CA ILE A 88 12.17 -4.05 -8.36
C ILE A 88 12.19 -5.27 -9.29
N GLU A 89 13.34 -5.90 -9.46
CA GLU A 89 13.57 -6.96 -10.45
C GLU A 89 13.35 -8.38 -9.89
N GLY A 90 13.31 -8.52 -8.56
CA GLY A 90 13.31 -9.82 -7.89
C GLY A 90 14.67 -10.54 -7.99
N GLY A 91 14.67 -11.83 -7.65
CA GLY A 91 15.84 -12.71 -7.83
C GLY A 91 15.96 -13.83 -6.82
N SER A 92 17.00 -14.66 -6.98
CA SER A 92 17.27 -15.83 -6.14
C SER A 92 18.77 -16.03 -5.89
N GLY A 93 19.13 -17.01 -5.06
CA GLY A 93 20.50 -17.51 -4.89
C GLY A 93 21.28 -16.94 -3.71
N VAL A 94 21.05 -15.68 -3.31
CA VAL A 94 21.80 -15.05 -2.20
C VAL A 94 21.41 -15.64 -0.85
N TRP A 95 20.13 -15.95 -0.68
CA TRP A 95 19.50 -16.34 0.59
C TRP A 95 18.89 -17.75 0.55
N GLY A 96 19.12 -18.49 -0.54
CA GLY A 96 18.56 -19.82 -0.78
C GLY A 96 17.96 -19.95 -2.19
N GLY A 97 17.26 -21.07 -2.41
CA GLY A 97 16.66 -21.41 -3.70
C GLY A 97 15.30 -20.77 -3.98
N VAL A 98 14.61 -20.25 -2.95
CA VAL A 98 13.31 -19.59 -3.11
C VAL A 98 13.52 -18.19 -3.70
N PRO A 99 12.94 -17.87 -4.88
CA PRO A 99 13.07 -16.54 -5.47
C PRO A 99 12.17 -15.51 -4.76
N MET A 100 12.67 -14.28 -4.63
CA MET A 100 11.85 -13.11 -4.36
C MET A 100 11.17 -12.66 -5.66
N ALA A 101 9.86 -12.45 -5.63
CA ALA A 101 9.11 -11.93 -6.77
C ALA A 101 9.56 -10.50 -7.12
N ALA A 102 9.37 -10.10 -8.38
CA ALA A 102 9.63 -8.74 -8.83
C ALA A 102 8.53 -7.78 -8.34
N HIS A 103 8.91 -6.57 -7.96
CA HIS A 103 7.98 -5.50 -7.58
C HIS A 103 8.11 -4.29 -8.54
N PRO A 104 7.76 -4.43 -9.84
CA PRO A 104 7.97 -3.40 -10.87
C PRO A 104 7.15 -2.12 -10.65
N GLN A 105 6.15 -2.17 -9.76
CA GLN A 105 5.37 -1.00 -9.34
C GLN A 105 6.12 -0.08 -8.39
N VAL A 106 7.23 -0.53 -7.78
CA VAL A 106 8.01 0.26 -6.84
C VAL A 106 8.96 1.16 -7.61
N SER A 107 8.87 2.47 -7.37
CA SER A 107 9.79 3.42 -7.97
C SER A 107 11.21 3.20 -7.45
N LYS A 108 12.22 3.55 -8.24
CA LYS A 108 13.62 3.46 -7.80
C LYS A 108 13.88 4.30 -6.54
N GLU A 109 13.27 5.48 -6.45
CA GLU A 109 13.38 6.37 -5.29
C GLU A 109 12.85 5.70 -4.02
N ASP A 110 11.66 5.09 -4.10
CA ASP A 110 11.01 4.45 -2.95
C ASP A 110 11.74 3.16 -2.55
N ALA A 111 12.19 2.37 -3.52
CA ALA A 111 13.02 1.20 -3.26
C ALA A 111 14.30 1.57 -2.49
N LYS A 112 14.94 2.72 -2.79
CA LYS A 112 16.10 3.19 -2.02
C LYS A 112 15.72 3.54 -0.57
N LYS A 113 14.61 4.27 -0.35
CA LYS A 113 14.13 4.59 1.01
C LYS A 113 13.85 3.32 1.82
N MET A 114 13.21 2.32 1.20
CA MET A 114 12.96 1.02 1.82
C MET A 114 14.28 0.35 2.23
N VAL A 115 15.28 0.34 1.35
CA VAL A 115 16.59 -0.24 1.64
C VAL A 115 17.31 0.52 2.75
N GLU A 116 17.28 1.86 2.74
CA GLU A 116 17.88 2.67 3.81
C GLU A 116 17.28 2.34 5.17
N TYR A 117 15.95 2.19 5.24
CA TYR A 117 15.29 1.71 6.44
C TYR A 117 15.79 0.31 6.85
N ILE A 118 15.81 -0.64 5.91
CA ILE A 118 16.27 -2.01 6.17
C ILE A 118 17.70 -2.01 6.72
N LEU A 119 18.62 -1.26 6.09
CA LEU A 119 20.03 -1.18 6.50
C LEU A 119 20.23 -0.48 7.86
N SER A 120 19.26 0.31 8.31
CA SER A 120 19.26 0.88 9.67
C SER A 120 18.83 -0.11 10.75
N GLN A 121 18.26 -1.28 10.39
CA GLN A 121 17.82 -2.30 11.33
C GLN A 121 18.97 -3.19 11.83
N LYS A 122 20.16 -2.65 12.07
CA LYS A 122 21.27 -3.43 12.63
C LYS A 122 20.98 -3.84 14.07
N LYS A 123 21.49 -5.00 14.48
CA LYS A 123 21.46 -5.44 15.87
C LYS A 123 22.37 -4.59 16.76
#